data_AF-A0A7S4FKI2-F1
#
_entry.id   AF-A0A7S4FKI2-F1
#
_cell.length_a   1.000
_cell.length_b   1.000
_cell.length_c   1.000
_cell.angle_alpha   90.00
_cell.angle_beta   90.00
_cell.angle_gamma   90.00
#
_symmetry.space_group_name_H-M   'P 1'
#
loop_
_entity.id
_entity.type
_entity.pdbx_description
1 polymer ?
#
loop_
_entity_poly.entity_id
_entity_poly.type
_entity_poly.pdbx_seq_one_letter_code
_entity_poly.pdbx_strand_id
1 'polypeptide(L)'
;TDFAELLGTMSLAISELSAGSHVYAVVFVLLTSLFSVLMLCRPNESAVGTPAFRKFQRMFLVVYCIMFAGDWLQGPMMYALYSNYGFSRRQCGMLFLSGYASSMLLGTFCGMFADKYGRKRSCLMYAAIYIGSCVLKHFGHFYILLLGGVLSGISTSILWSSFEAWMVSEHRARGYDELWLANTFSLMTISNFLVAIPSGLIADTAIWVSDGNPVAPYNVAIAVLACGIVLCVANWSENYGETDVQMTQNLLEALRSVFGDWKVLLLGIAQSVFEGAMYTFVFMWTPTMTQGGNSIPHGIVFSSFMVACGIGGCLFAFLLRWASEETIMPLV
;
A
#
# COMPACT_ATOMS: atom_id res chain seq x y z
N THR A 1 4.82 -11.41 -30.03
CA THR A 1 5.72 -12.55 -29.75
C THR A 1 6.20 -12.51 -28.31
N ASP A 2 6.51 -11.33 -27.73
CA ASP A 2 6.94 -11.22 -26.31
C ASP A 2 5.91 -11.63 -25.23
N PHE A 3 4.60 -11.41 -25.42
CA PHE A 3 3.62 -11.70 -24.36
C PHE A 3 3.35 -13.21 -24.19
N ALA A 4 3.44 -13.98 -25.28
CA ALA A 4 3.31 -15.43 -25.24
C ALA A 4 4.56 -16.10 -24.65
N GLU A 5 5.73 -15.48 -24.83
CA GLU A 5 6.99 -15.90 -24.24
C GLU A 5 7.08 -15.54 -22.75
N LEU A 6 6.51 -14.40 -22.35
CA LEU A 6 6.28 -14.04 -20.94
C LEU A 6 5.30 -15.00 -20.25
N LEU A 7 4.19 -15.35 -20.90
CA LEU A 7 3.26 -16.36 -20.39
C LEU A 7 3.88 -17.77 -20.36
N GLY A 8 4.71 -18.10 -21.34
CA GLY A 8 5.45 -19.37 -21.41
C GLY A 8 6.51 -19.48 -20.32
N THR A 9 7.24 -18.41 -20.04
CA THR A 9 8.23 -18.33 -18.93
C THR A 9 7.56 -18.33 -17.57
N MET A 10 6.41 -17.65 -17.41
CA MET A 10 5.58 -17.77 -16.20
C MET A 10 5.03 -19.20 -16.02
N SER A 11 4.59 -19.86 -17.09
CA SER A 11 4.12 -21.25 -17.05
C SER A 11 5.24 -22.23 -16.70
N LEU A 12 6.45 -22.03 -17.23
CA LEU A 12 7.64 -22.80 -16.89
C LEU A 12 8.06 -22.57 -15.43
N ALA A 13 8.04 -21.32 -14.96
CA ALA A 13 8.29 -20.99 -13.55
C ALA A 13 7.25 -21.66 -12.62
N ILE A 14 5.99 -21.78 -13.05
CA ILE A 14 4.94 -22.50 -12.31
C ILE A 14 5.16 -24.02 -12.32
N SER A 15 5.78 -24.56 -13.38
CA SER A 15 6.00 -26.01 -13.56
C SER A 15 7.18 -26.58 -12.76
N GLU A 16 8.16 -25.76 -12.36
CA GLU A 16 9.33 -26.18 -11.56
C GLU A 16 9.09 -26.17 -10.04
N LEU A 17 7.90 -25.75 -9.59
CA LEU A 17 7.54 -25.66 -8.19
C LEU A 17 7.24 -27.06 -7.61
N SER A 18 7.99 -27.52 -6.60
CA SER A 18 7.84 -28.85 -5.94
C SER A 18 6.42 -29.18 -5.48
N ALA A 19 6.11 -30.42 -5.13
CA ALA A 19 4.76 -30.88 -4.74
C ALA A 19 4.03 -30.00 -3.68
N GLY A 20 4.76 -29.37 -2.74
CA GLY A 20 4.18 -28.43 -1.77
C GLY A 20 3.87 -27.03 -2.33
N SER A 21 4.51 -26.69 -3.43
CA SER A 21 4.45 -25.39 -4.10
C SER A 21 3.22 -25.28 -5.01
N HIS A 22 2.75 -26.40 -5.58
CA HIS A 22 1.51 -26.46 -6.36
C HIS A 22 0.25 -26.08 -5.55
N VAL A 23 0.23 -26.38 -4.24
CA VAL A 23 -0.92 -26.06 -3.37
C VAL A 23 -1.13 -24.55 -3.31
N TYR A 24 -0.06 -23.76 -3.14
CA TYR A 24 -0.15 -22.31 -3.11
C TYR A 24 -0.64 -21.73 -4.44
N ALA A 25 -0.14 -22.26 -5.56
CA ALA A 25 -0.58 -21.83 -6.89
C ALA A 25 -2.07 -22.14 -7.14
N VAL A 26 -2.54 -23.34 -6.77
CA VAL A 26 -3.95 -23.72 -6.91
C VAL A 26 -4.85 -22.81 -6.06
N VAL A 27 -4.50 -22.60 -4.79
CA VAL A 27 -5.26 -21.69 -3.90
C VAL A 27 -5.29 -20.28 -4.47
N PHE A 28 -4.14 -19.76 -4.93
CA PHE A 28 -4.05 -18.44 -5.54
C PHE A 28 -4.94 -18.31 -6.79
N VAL A 29 -4.94 -19.30 -7.68
CA VAL A 29 -5.78 -19.30 -8.89
C VAL A 29 -7.26 -19.34 -8.54
N LEU A 30 -7.66 -20.17 -7.57
CA LEU A 30 -9.05 -20.26 -7.11
C LEU A 30 -9.52 -18.93 -6.50
N LEU A 31 -8.72 -18.34 -5.61
CA LEU A 31 -9.03 -17.05 -5.00
C LEU A 31 -9.10 -15.94 -6.05
N THR A 32 -8.14 -15.89 -6.98
CA THR A 32 -8.09 -14.85 -8.02
C THR A 32 -9.27 -14.99 -8.98
N SER A 33 -9.66 -16.23 -9.30
CA SER A 33 -10.85 -16.51 -10.13
C SER A 33 -12.12 -16.02 -9.43
N LEU A 34 -12.29 -16.34 -8.14
CA LEU A 34 -13.42 -15.87 -7.34
C LEU A 34 -13.45 -14.35 -7.25
N PHE A 35 -12.31 -13.72 -6.96
CA PHE A 35 -12.19 -12.27 -6.89
C PHE A 35 -12.52 -11.59 -8.22
N SER A 36 -12.05 -12.15 -9.34
CA SER A 36 -12.35 -11.66 -10.68
C SER A 36 -13.84 -11.75 -10.98
N VAL A 37 -14.50 -12.87 -10.64
CA VAL A 37 -15.96 -13.02 -10.79
C VAL A 37 -16.70 -11.99 -9.93
N LEU A 38 -16.32 -11.82 -8.67
CA LEU A 38 -16.95 -10.84 -7.77
C LEU A 38 -16.77 -9.40 -8.26
N MET A 39 -15.61 -9.07 -8.81
CA MET A 39 -15.34 -7.77 -9.42
C MET A 39 -16.19 -7.53 -10.67
N LEU A 40 -16.38 -8.54 -11.52
CA LEU A 40 -17.25 -8.45 -12.70
C LEU A 40 -18.73 -8.35 -12.33
N CYS A 41 -19.15 -8.98 -11.23
CA CYS A 41 -20.51 -8.89 -10.71
C CYS A 41 -20.78 -7.57 -9.96
N ARG A 42 -19.75 -6.75 -9.72
CA ARG A 42 -19.91 -5.45 -9.06
C ARG A 42 -20.59 -4.49 -10.05
N PRO A 43 -21.68 -3.82 -9.66
CA PRO A 43 -22.38 -2.86 -10.50
C PRO A 43 -21.42 -1.74 -10.85
N ASN A 44 -21.42 -1.40 -12.12
CA ASN A 44 -20.46 -0.48 -12.69
C ASN A 44 -20.89 0.95 -12.32
N GLU A 45 -20.47 1.44 -11.15
CA GLU A 45 -20.60 2.86 -10.77
C GLU A 45 -19.74 3.77 -11.67
N SER A 46 -18.92 3.19 -12.55
CA SER A 46 -18.01 3.86 -13.50
C SER A 46 -18.70 4.74 -14.57
N ALA A 47 -20.02 4.85 -14.58
CA ALA A 47 -20.75 5.73 -15.49
C ALA A 47 -20.94 7.15 -14.93
N VAL A 48 -20.34 7.48 -13.79
CA VAL A 48 -20.50 8.78 -13.14
C VAL A 48 -19.47 9.80 -13.66
N GLY A 49 -19.96 10.94 -14.14
CA GLY A 49 -19.15 12.14 -14.41
C GLY A 49 -18.93 12.51 -15.88
N THR A 50 -18.53 13.77 -16.10
CA THR A 50 -18.21 14.30 -17.42
C THR A 50 -16.94 13.66 -18.01
N PRO A 51 -16.75 13.69 -19.34
CA PRO A 51 -15.50 13.23 -19.97
C PRO A 51 -14.24 13.90 -19.38
N ALA A 52 -14.34 15.18 -19.01
CA ALA A 52 -13.25 15.93 -18.37
C ALA A 52 -12.91 15.36 -16.98
N PHE A 53 -13.93 15.07 -16.16
CA PHE A 53 -13.73 14.44 -14.86
C PHE A 53 -13.09 13.06 -14.98
N ARG A 54 -13.57 12.20 -15.91
CA ARG A 54 -12.97 10.87 -16.11
C ARG A 54 -11.50 10.92 -16.52
N LYS A 55 -11.12 11.90 -17.35
CA LYS A 55 -9.72 12.12 -17.72
C LYS A 55 -8.88 12.52 -16.49
N PHE A 56 -9.41 13.43 -15.67
CA PHE A 56 -8.77 13.87 -14.42
C PHE A 56 -8.62 12.71 -13.41
N GLN A 57 -9.71 11.98 -13.14
CA GLN A 57 -9.74 10.83 -12.24
C GLN A 57 -8.76 9.74 -12.68
N ARG A 58 -8.73 9.39 -13.97
CA ARG A 58 -7.79 8.38 -14.49
C ARG A 58 -6.34 8.83 -14.36
N MET A 59 -6.06 10.10 -14.65
CA MET A 59 -4.72 10.66 -14.51
C MET A 59 -4.24 10.57 -13.05
N PHE A 60 -5.10 10.93 -12.09
CA PHE A 60 -4.80 10.80 -10.67
C PHE A 60 -4.58 9.33 -10.28
N LEU A 61 -5.52 8.44 -10.64
CA LEU A 61 -5.44 7.02 -10.29
C LEU A 61 -4.20 6.34 -10.87
N VAL A 62 -3.77 6.68 -12.09
CA VAL A 62 -2.54 6.11 -12.68
C VAL A 62 -1.32 6.47 -11.84
N VAL A 63 -1.16 7.73 -11.45
CA VAL A 63 -0.04 8.17 -10.61
C VAL A 63 -0.14 7.52 -9.23
N TYR A 64 -1.33 7.50 -8.62
CA TYR A 64 -1.58 6.86 -7.34
C TYR A 64 -1.19 5.36 -7.36
N CYS A 65 -1.65 4.61 -8.36
CA CYS A 65 -1.37 3.18 -8.50
C CYS A 65 0.14 2.90 -8.65
N ILE A 66 0.86 3.70 -9.45
CA ILE A 66 2.30 3.53 -9.63
C ILE A 66 3.06 3.82 -8.34
N MET A 67 2.65 4.87 -7.61
CA MET A 67 3.26 5.22 -6.33
C MET A 67 3.03 4.15 -5.25
N PHE A 68 1.82 3.58 -5.19
CA PHE A 68 1.48 2.45 -4.31
C PHE A 68 2.16 1.14 -4.72
N ALA A 69 2.35 0.89 -6.01
CA ALA A 69 3.06 -0.30 -6.49
C ALA A 69 4.49 -0.37 -5.94
N GLY A 70 5.17 0.79 -5.86
CA GLY A 70 6.49 0.90 -5.26
C GLY A 70 6.55 0.45 -3.79
N ASP A 71 5.48 0.68 -3.03
CA ASP A 71 5.36 0.26 -1.62
C ASP A 71 5.04 -1.23 -1.52
N TRP A 72 4.07 -1.71 -2.30
CA TRP A 72 3.65 -3.11 -2.28
C TRP A 72 4.71 -4.10 -2.77
N LEU A 73 5.62 -3.69 -3.65
CA LEU A 73 6.75 -4.52 -4.10
C LEU A 73 7.67 -4.97 -2.95
N GLN A 74 7.64 -4.27 -1.81
CA GLN A 74 8.58 -4.47 -0.71
C GLN A 74 8.00 -5.22 0.47
N GLY A 75 6.71 -5.03 0.73
CA GLY A 75 5.99 -5.56 1.89
C GLY A 75 6.34 -7.01 2.24
N PRO A 76 6.29 -7.97 1.30
CA PRO A 76 6.49 -9.38 1.65
C PRO A 76 7.95 -9.79 1.86
N MET A 77 8.93 -8.97 1.47
CA MET A 77 10.35 -9.37 1.39
C MET A 77 11.22 -8.79 2.50
N MET A 78 10.68 -7.93 3.36
CA MET A 78 11.44 -7.30 4.44
C MET A 78 12.06 -8.32 5.41
N TYR A 79 11.27 -9.28 5.89
CA TYR A 79 11.78 -10.30 6.81
C TYR A 79 12.85 -11.18 6.15
N ALA A 80 12.60 -11.62 4.90
CA ALA A 80 13.53 -12.44 4.14
C ALA A 80 14.88 -11.73 3.92
N LEU A 81 14.85 -10.44 3.58
CA LEU A 81 16.04 -9.62 3.43
C LEU A 81 16.84 -9.54 4.74
N TYR A 82 16.20 -9.19 5.86
CA TYR A 82 16.89 -9.04 7.14
C TYR A 82 17.44 -10.38 7.65
N SER A 83 16.72 -11.46 7.42
CA SER A 83 17.19 -12.82 7.74
C SER A 83 18.39 -13.21 6.88
N ASN A 84 18.44 -12.80 5.61
CA ASN A 84 19.58 -13.04 4.72
C ASN A 84 20.85 -12.32 5.19
N TYR A 85 20.70 -11.12 5.78
CA TYR A 85 21.81 -10.41 6.43
C TYR A 85 22.23 -10.96 7.79
N GLY A 86 21.59 -12.03 8.27
CA GLY A 86 21.95 -12.70 9.52
C GLY A 86 21.44 -12.00 10.78
N PHE A 87 20.45 -11.11 10.66
CA PHE A 87 19.86 -10.47 11.84
C PHE A 87 18.98 -11.43 12.64
N SER A 88 19.03 -11.27 13.96
CA SER A 88 18.14 -11.99 14.87
C SER A 88 16.67 -11.55 14.69
N ARG A 89 15.71 -12.42 15.02
CA ARG A 89 14.27 -12.08 15.04
C ARG A 89 13.98 -10.79 15.82
N ARG A 90 14.69 -10.55 16.92
CA ARG A 90 14.58 -9.33 17.73
C ARG A 90 15.03 -8.09 16.96
N GLN A 91 16.15 -8.17 16.23
CA GLN A 91 16.64 -7.06 15.39
C GLN A 91 15.70 -6.80 14.20
N CYS A 92 15.19 -7.85 13.54
CA CYS A 92 14.18 -7.70 12.49
C CYS A 92 12.93 -6.97 13.02
N GLY A 93 12.47 -7.34 14.22
CA GLY A 93 11.36 -6.67 14.89
C GLY A 93 11.63 -5.20 15.19
N MET A 94 12.85 -4.85 15.65
CA MET A 94 13.23 -3.45 15.87
C MET A 94 13.23 -2.62 14.57
N LEU A 95 13.75 -3.20 13.47
CA LEU A 95 13.74 -2.56 12.17
C LEU A 95 12.31 -2.32 11.67
N PHE A 96 11.42 -3.31 11.83
CA PHE A 96 10.01 -3.18 11.47
C PHE A 96 9.30 -2.11 12.32
N LEU A 97 9.50 -2.13 13.64
CA LEU A 97 8.91 -1.17 14.57
C LEU A 97 9.37 0.27 14.32
N SER A 98 10.61 0.47 13.86
CA SER A 98 11.14 1.81 13.58
C SER A 98 10.34 2.56 12.50
N GLY A 99 9.82 1.84 11.50
CA GLY A 99 8.92 2.40 10.49
C GLY A 99 7.62 2.92 11.11
N TYR A 100 6.93 2.09 11.88
CA TYR A 100 5.68 2.51 12.54
C TYR A 100 5.90 3.62 13.56
N ALA A 101 6.97 3.53 14.37
CA ALA A 101 7.30 4.55 15.36
C ALA A 101 7.59 5.90 14.71
N SER A 102 8.33 5.91 13.60
CA SER A 102 8.59 7.16 12.86
C SER A 102 7.33 7.72 12.21
N SER A 103 6.46 6.88 11.63
CA SER A 103 5.16 7.33 11.10
C SER A 103 4.27 7.94 12.19
N MET A 104 4.23 7.33 13.38
CA MET A 104 3.47 7.84 14.53
C MET A 104 4.00 9.21 14.99
N LEU A 105 5.31 9.38 15.08
CA LEU A 105 5.93 10.61 15.60
C LEU A 105 5.97 11.75 14.57
N LEU A 106 6.17 11.42 13.29
CA LEU A 106 6.46 12.39 12.23
C LEU A 106 5.29 12.56 11.24
N GLY A 107 4.30 11.66 11.25
CA GLY A 107 3.20 11.67 10.28
C GLY A 107 2.34 12.92 10.36
N THR A 108 2.05 13.42 11.57
CA THR A 108 1.27 14.66 11.73
C THR A 108 2.01 15.86 11.12
N PHE A 109 3.34 15.89 11.25
CA PHE A 109 4.18 16.93 10.64
C PHE A 109 4.20 16.85 9.10
N CYS A 110 4.10 15.65 8.54
CA CYS A 110 4.07 15.46 7.09
C CYS A 110 2.84 16.08 6.43
N GLY A 111 1.65 15.89 7.02
CA GLY A 111 0.41 16.51 6.51
C GLY A 111 0.48 18.04 6.56
N MET A 112 0.98 18.60 7.67
CA MET A 112 1.17 20.04 7.82
C MET A 112 2.20 20.62 6.84
N PHE A 113 3.28 19.88 6.58
CA PHE A 113 4.28 20.25 5.59
C PHE A 113 3.67 20.30 4.17
N ALA A 114 2.83 19.33 3.83
CA ALA A 114 2.15 19.27 2.54
C ALA A 114 1.25 20.50 2.31
N ASP A 115 0.50 20.91 3.34
CA ASP A 115 -0.38 22.07 3.23
C ASP A 115 0.39 23.38 3.05
N LYS A 116 1.51 23.56 3.75
CA LYS A 116 2.32 24.80 3.68
C LYS A 116 3.21 24.91 2.44
N TYR A 117 3.87 23.83 2.05
CA TYR A 117 4.91 23.86 1.02
C TYR A 117 4.46 23.32 -0.35
N GLY A 118 3.24 22.79 -0.43
CA GLY A 118 2.62 22.26 -1.64
C GLY A 118 2.42 20.75 -1.57
N ARG A 119 1.22 20.29 -1.92
CA ARG A 119 0.84 18.87 -1.81
C ARG A 119 1.47 18.03 -2.91
N LYS A 120 1.68 18.58 -4.12
CA LYS A 120 2.42 17.86 -5.19
C LYS A 120 3.87 17.64 -4.76
N ARG A 121 4.54 18.68 -4.25
CA ARG A 121 5.90 18.56 -3.67
C ARG A 121 5.97 17.53 -2.57
N SER A 122 4.95 17.45 -1.71
CA SER A 122 4.87 16.40 -0.69
C SER A 122 4.80 15.00 -1.31
N CYS A 123 3.95 14.77 -2.31
CA CYS A 123 3.89 13.48 -3.03
C CYS A 123 5.22 13.12 -3.73
N LEU A 124 5.96 14.10 -4.25
CA LEU A 124 7.29 13.88 -4.81
C LEU A 124 8.34 13.57 -3.72
N MET A 125 8.23 14.23 -2.57
CA MET A 125 9.06 13.99 -1.40
C MET A 125 8.86 12.57 -0.86
N TYR A 126 7.62 12.05 -0.85
CA TYR A 126 7.34 10.64 -0.60
C TYR A 126 8.24 9.75 -1.46
N ALA A 127 8.16 9.90 -2.78
CA ALA A 127 8.88 9.03 -3.71
C ALA A 127 10.40 9.14 -3.53
N ALA A 128 10.93 10.36 -3.32
CA ALA A 128 12.35 10.58 -3.09
C ALA A 128 12.85 9.94 -1.78
N ILE A 129 12.13 10.14 -0.67
CA ILE A 129 12.47 9.55 0.63
C ILE A 129 12.37 8.03 0.58
N TYR A 130 11.33 7.50 -0.08
CA TYR A 130 11.10 6.07 -0.20
C TYR A 130 12.17 5.40 -1.08
N ILE A 131 12.57 6.02 -2.19
CA ILE A 131 13.74 5.60 -2.99
C ILE A 131 15.00 5.58 -2.12
N GLY A 132 15.23 6.60 -1.29
CA GLY A 132 16.32 6.62 -0.32
C GLY A 132 16.29 5.41 0.61
N SER A 133 15.11 5.09 1.18
CA SER A 133 14.90 3.90 2.00
C SER A 133 15.25 2.60 1.25
N CYS A 134 14.83 2.46 -0.01
CA CYS A 134 15.18 1.30 -0.85
C CYS A 134 16.69 1.17 -1.07
N VAL A 135 17.38 2.28 -1.33
CA VAL A 135 18.83 2.29 -1.52
C VAL A 135 19.53 1.84 -0.23
N LEU A 136 19.06 2.30 0.94
CA LEU A 136 19.64 1.90 2.22
C LEU A 136 19.53 0.38 2.49
N LYS A 137 18.56 -0.31 1.88
CA LYS A 137 18.41 -1.77 1.97
C LYS A 137 19.50 -2.57 1.28
N HIS A 138 20.35 -1.94 0.47
CA HIS A 138 21.53 -2.59 -0.12
C HIS A 138 22.65 -2.80 0.89
N PHE A 139 22.61 -2.09 2.02
CA PHE A 139 23.64 -2.16 3.05
C PHE A 139 23.17 -3.04 4.20
N GLY A 140 23.86 -4.18 4.40
CA GLY A 140 23.58 -5.14 5.49
C GLY A 140 23.99 -4.65 6.89
N HIS A 141 23.93 -3.35 7.16
CA HIS A 141 24.33 -2.75 8.44
C HIS A 141 23.10 -2.28 9.23
N PHE A 142 22.96 -2.76 10.47
CA PHE A 142 21.76 -2.56 11.29
C PHE A 142 21.32 -1.09 11.40
N TYR A 143 22.25 -0.18 11.71
CA TYR A 143 21.92 1.25 11.88
C TYR A 143 21.54 1.95 10.55
N ILE A 144 22.07 1.46 9.42
CA ILE A 144 21.72 2.00 8.10
C ILE A 144 20.29 1.56 7.74
N LEU A 145 19.96 0.30 8.02
CA LEU A 145 18.60 -0.22 7.84
C LEU A 145 17.61 0.42 8.81
N LEU A 146 18.04 0.77 10.02
CA LEU A 146 17.22 1.51 10.98
C LEU A 146 16.86 2.90 10.45
N LEU A 147 17.83 3.61 9.87
CA LEU A 147 17.57 4.86 9.15
C LEU A 147 16.61 4.63 7.97
N GLY A 148 16.81 3.57 7.19
CA GLY A 148 15.87 3.17 6.13
C GLY A 148 14.45 2.97 6.65
N GLY A 149 14.29 2.30 7.80
CA GLY A 149 13.00 2.14 8.47
C GLY A 149 12.36 3.48 8.83
N VAL A 150 13.12 4.42 9.40
CA VAL A 150 12.64 5.78 9.71
C VAL A 150 12.20 6.53 8.45
N LEU A 151 13.00 6.48 7.37
CA LEU A 151 12.64 7.10 6.10
C LEU A 151 11.37 6.46 5.50
N SER A 152 11.25 5.13 5.59
CA SER A 152 10.08 4.38 5.15
C SER A 152 8.82 4.82 5.90
N GLY A 153 8.88 5.00 7.22
CA GLY A 153 7.72 5.43 7.99
C GLY A 153 7.25 6.84 7.65
N ILE A 154 8.18 7.80 7.52
CA ILE A 154 7.87 9.18 7.08
C ILE A 154 7.18 9.16 5.72
N SER A 155 7.73 8.40 4.78
CA SER A 155 7.19 8.32 3.42
C SER A 155 5.82 7.64 3.40
N THR A 156 5.60 6.55 4.15
CA THR A 156 4.26 5.95 4.29
C THR A 156 3.23 6.95 4.84
N SER A 157 3.58 7.80 5.83
CA SER A 157 2.67 8.84 6.31
C SER A 157 2.26 9.83 5.21
N ILE A 158 3.21 10.21 4.35
CA ILE A 158 2.95 11.11 3.20
C ILE A 158 2.06 10.42 2.16
N LEU A 159 2.30 9.15 1.87
CA LEU A 159 1.57 8.37 0.87
C LEU A 159 0.06 8.36 1.16
N TRP A 160 -0.32 8.09 2.41
CA TRP A 160 -1.72 8.01 2.83
C TRP A 160 -2.40 9.37 3.03
N SER A 161 -1.64 10.45 3.25
CA SER A 161 -2.22 11.77 3.54
C SER A 161 -2.20 12.72 2.35
N SER A 162 -1.04 12.89 1.71
CA SER A 162 -0.82 13.98 0.74
C SER A 162 -1.49 13.72 -0.61
N PHE A 163 -1.58 12.45 -1.03
CA PHE A 163 -2.24 12.08 -2.28
C PHE A 163 -3.74 12.35 -2.24
N GLU A 164 -4.40 11.96 -1.15
CA GLU A 164 -5.82 12.26 -0.92
C GLU A 164 -6.06 13.76 -0.81
N ALA A 165 -5.24 14.46 -0.01
CA ALA A 165 -5.35 15.91 0.13
C ALA A 165 -5.21 16.63 -1.23
N TRP A 166 -4.26 16.21 -2.08
CA TRP A 166 -4.11 16.78 -3.42
C TRP A 166 -5.37 16.56 -4.26
N MET A 167 -5.93 15.35 -4.26
CA MET A 167 -7.15 15.00 -5.00
C MET A 167 -8.34 15.85 -4.55
N VAL A 168 -8.57 15.97 -3.24
CA VAL A 168 -9.70 16.74 -2.68
C VAL A 168 -9.62 18.20 -3.10
N SER A 169 -8.45 18.84 -2.99
CA SER A 169 -8.29 20.25 -3.34
C SER A 169 -8.48 20.50 -4.84
N GLU A 170 -7.85 19.68 -5.68
CA GLU A 170 -7.94 19.84 -7.13
C GLU A 170 -9.36 19.54 -7.65
N HIS A 171 -10.05 18.57 -7.04
CA HIS A 171 -11.45 18.23 -7.34
C HIS A 171 -12.39 19.41 -7.06
N ARG A 172 -12.26 20.01 -5.87
CA ARG A 172 -13.06 21.17 -5.45
C ARG A 172 -12.72 22.42 -6.25
N ALA A 173 -11.45 22.66 -6.54
CA ALA A 173 -11.01 23.80 -7.35
C ALA A 173 -11.59 23.76 -8.78
N ARG A 174 -11.85 22.56 -9.31
CA ARG A 174 -12.48 22.35 -10.62
C ARG A 174 -14.02 22.36 -10.58
N GLY A 175 -14.60 22.50 -9.39
CA GLY A 175 -16.06 22.58 -9.20
C GLY A 175 -16.79 21.28 -9.55
N TYR A 176 -16.16 20.12 -9.36
CA TYR A 176 -16.80 18.82 -9.58
C TYR A 176 -17.69 18.42 -8.40
N ASP A 177 -18.68 17.56 -8.67
CA ASP A 177 -19.64 17.06 -7.68
C ASP A 177 -18.95 16.22 -6.59
N GLU A 178 -19.29 16.42 -5.33
CA GLU A 178 -18.76 15.66 -4.17
C GLU A 178 -19.10 14.17 -4.26
N LEU A 179 -20.20 13.78 -4.92
CA LEU A 179 -20.52 12.37 -5.17
C LEU A 179 -19.43 11.67 -6.01
N TRP A 180 -18.80 12.41 -6.93
CA TRP A 180 -17.76 11.87 -7.80
C TRP A 180 -16.43 11.70 -7.05
N LEU A 181 -16.22 12.47 -5.98
CA LEU A 181 -15.07 12.33 -5.10
C LEU A 181 -15.17 11.02 -4.30
N ALA A 182 -16.34 10.73 -3.73
CA ALA A 182 -16.59 9.47 -3.02
C ALA A 182 -16.34 8.24 -3.93
N ASN A 183 -16.79 8.30 -5.19
CA ASN A 183 -16.48 7.26 -6.19
C ASN A 183 -14.97 7.13 -6.44
N THR A 184 -14.22 8.24 -6.46
CA THR A 184 -12.76 8.19 -6.62
C THR A 184 -12.08 7.50 -5.45
N PHE A 185 -12.50 7.76 -4.21
CA PHE A 185 -11.97 7.07 -3.03
C PHE A 185 -12.30 5.58 -3.02
N SER A 186 -13.52 5.20 -3.44
CA SER A 186 -13.87 3.80 -3.66
C SER A 186 -12.94 3.13 -4.67
N LEU A 187 -12.66 3.81 -5.80
CA LEU A 187 -11.70 3.33 -6.80
C LEU A 187 -10.27 3.28 -6.28
N MET A 188 -9.83 4.20 -5.43
CA MET A 188 -8.51 4.15 -4.78
C MET A 188 -8.35 2.90 -3.94
N THR A 189 -9.34 2.58 -3.10
CA THR A 189 -9.35 1.37 -2.26
C THR A 189 -9.30 0.10 -3.11
N ILE A 190 -10.11 0.01 -4.17
CA ILE A 190 -10.08 -1.13 -5.09
C ILE A 190 -8.73 -1.25 -5.78
N SER A 191 -8.22 -0.11 -6.29
CA SER A 191 -6.96 -0.06 -7.03
C SER A 191 -5.79 -0.49 -6.15
N ASN A 192 -5.83 -0.19 -4.85
CA ASN A 192 -4.83 -0.62 -3.89
C ASN A 192 -4.65 -2.15 -3.90
N PHE A 193 -5.75 -2.91 -3.82
CA PHE A 193 -5.70 -4.38 -3.88
C PHE A 193 -5.28 -4.88 -5.27
N LEU A 194 -5.80 -4.27 -6.34
CA LEU A 194 -5.44 -4.64 -7.72
C LEU A 194 -3.97 -4.40 -8.04
N VAL A 195 -3.32 -3.43 -7.38
CA VAL A 195 -1.89 -3.16 -7.51
C VAL A 195 -1.06 -4.08 -6.62
N ALA A 196 -1.53 -4.39 -5.41
CA ALA A 196 -0.80 -5.24 -4.47
C ALA A 196 -0.58 -6.67 -4.99
N ILE A 197 -1.60 -7.26 -5.63
CA ILE A 197 -1.55 -8.62 -6.19
C ILE A 197 -0.40 -8.81 -7.20
N PRO A 198 -0.30 -8.05 -8.30
CA PRO A 198 0.80 -8.19 -9.25
C PRO A 198 2.13 -7.74 -8.65
N SER A 199 2.15 -6.77 -7.71
CA SER A 199 3.39 -6.35 -7.04
C SER A 199 4.05 -7.51 -6.29
N GLY A 200 3.26 -8.35 -5.60
CA GLY A 200 3.77 -9.57 -4.96
C GLY A 200 4.41 -10.56 -5.95
N LEU A 201 3.75 -10.78 -7.10
CA LEU A 201 4.27 -11.67 -8.14
C LEU A 201 5.53 -11.12 -8.80
N ILE A 202 5.56 -9.82 -9.11
CA ILE A 202 6.73 -9.13 -9.67
C ILE A 202 7.90 -9.19 -8.69
N ALA A 203 7.67 -9.08 -7.39
CA ALA A 203 8.71 -9.22 -6.38
C ALA A 203 9.33 -10.63 -6.41
N ASP A 204 8.53 -11.69 -6.44
CA ASP A 204 9.03 -13.06 -6.58
C ASP A 204 9.82 -13.26 -7.87
N THR A 205 9.28 -12.78 -9.00
CA THR A 205 9.98 -12.85 -10.30
C THR A 205 11.30 -12.08 -10.28
N ALA A 206 11.35 -10.92 -9.64
CA ALA A 206 12.58 -10.13 -9.53
C ALA A 206 13.67 -10.86 -8.75
N ILE A 207 13.30 -11.58 -7.67
CA ILE A 207 14.23 -12.43 -6.92
C ILE A 207 14.71 -13.59 -7.78
N TRP A 208 13.80 -14.25 -8.52
CA TRP A 208 14.15 -15.37 -9.39
C TRP A 208 15.12 -14.96 -10.52
N VAL A 209 14.87 -13.86 -11.22
CA VAL A 209 15.74 -13.35 -12.31
C VAL A 209 17.12 -12.90 -11.80
N SER A 210 17.24 -12.59 -10.51
CA SER A 210 18.48 -12.08 -9.90
C SER A 210 19.24 -13.13 -9.08
N ASP A 211 19.09 -14.41 -9.45
CA ASP A 211 19.75 -15.55 -8.80
C ASP A 211 19.49 -15.62 -7.28
N GLY A 212 18.27 -15.26 -6.86
CA GLY A 212 17.86 -15.29 -5.46
C GLY A 212 18.24 -14.06 -4.64
N ASN A 213 18.63 -12.95 -5.28
CA ASN A 213 18.99 -11.72 -4.56
C ASN A 213 17.76 -11.08 -3.89
N PRO A 214 17.69 -11.04 -2.54
CA PRO A 214 16.54 -10.48 -1.82
C PRO A 214 16.41 -8.95 -1.97
N VAL A 215 17.43 -8.28 -2.52
CA VAL A 215 17.42 -6.83 -2.77
C VAL A 215 16.71 -6.47 -4.08
N ALA A 216 16.51 -7.42 -5.00
CA ALA A 216 15.98 -7.15 -6.33
C ALA A 216 14.59 -6.47 -6.37
N PRO A 217 13.59 -6.85 -5.53
CA PRO A 217 12.30 -6.16 -5.50
C PRO A 217 12.41 -4.66 -5.16
N TYR A 218 13.40 -4.30 -4.34
CA TYR A 218 13.66 -2.90 -3.98
C TYR A 218 14.20 -2.08 -5.16
N ASN A 219 14.98 -2.72 -6.05
CA ASN A 219 15.44 -2.08 -7.29
C ASN A 219 14.30 -1.86 -8.28
N VAL A 220 13.39 -2.83 -8.39
CA VAL A 220 12.16 -2.66 -9.18
C VAL A 220 11.31 -1.53 -8.59
N ALA A 221 11.16 -1.48 -7.26
CA ALA A 221 10.44 -0.39 -6.60
C ALA A 221 11.06 0.99 -6.88
N ILE A 222 12.39 1.11 -6.88
CA ILE A 222 13.08 2.36 -7.24
C ILE A 222 12.71 2.78 -8.68
N ALA A 223 12.75 1.86 -9.65
CA ALA A 223 12.41 2.16 -11.04
C ALA A 223 10.93 2.58 -11.20
N VAL A 224 10.03 1.89 -10.50
CA VAL A 224 8.59 2.19 -10.50
C VAL A 224 8.32 3.57 -9.88
N LEU A 225 8.96 3.90 -8.76
CA LEU A 225 8.82 5.21 -8.11
C LEU A 225 9.43 6.34 -8.93
N ALA A 226 10.56 6.10 -9.60
CA ALA A 226 11.14 7.07 -10.54
C ALA A 226 10.18 7.37 -11.72
N CYS A 227 9.51 6.34 -12.25
CA CYS A 227 8.46 6.52 -13.25
C CYS A 227 7.28 7.33 -12.68
N GLY A 228 6.85 7.02 -11.44
CA GLY A 228 5.83 7.78 -10.71
C GLY A 228 6.18 9.26 -10.57
N ILE A 229 7.43 9.59 -10.24
CA ILE A 229 7.93 10.97 -10.17
C ILE A 229 7.76 11.67 -11.51
N VAL A 230 8.20 11.06 -12.61
CA VAL A 230 8.09 11.63 -13.96
C VAL A 230 6.62 11.91 -14.31
N LEU A 231 5.74 10.95 -14.06
CA LEU A 231 4.31 11.10 -14.37
C LEU A 231 3.63 12.15 -13.48
N CYS A 232 3.95 12.20 -12.19
CA CYS A 232 3.43 13.21 -11.27
C CYS A 232 3.92 14.62 -11.68
N VAL A 233 5.20 14.78 -11.99
CA VAL A 233 5.76 16.07 -12.43
C VAL A 233 5.07 16.55 -13.71
N ALA A 234 4.85 15.68 -14.69
CA ALA A 234 4.28 16.02 -15.98
C ALA A 234 2.76 16.30 -15.93
N ASN A 235 2.02 15.66 -15.04
CA ASN A 235 0.54 15.70 -15.07
C ASN A 235 -0.12 16.48 -13.93
N TRP A 236 0.56 16.68 -12.79
CA TRP A 236 -0.05 17.30 -11.61
C TRP A 236 0.31 18.79 -11.53
N SER A 237 -0.67 19.62 -11.20
CA SER A 237 -0.48 21.00 -10.75
C SER A 237 -0.05 21.04 -9.29
N GLU A 238 0.64 22.11 -8.88
CA GLU A 238 0.86 22.38 -7.45
C GLU A 238 -0.39 23.00 -6.84
N ASN A 239 -0.82 22.48 -5.70
CA ASN A 239 -1.91 23.04 -4.90
C ASN A 239 -1.49 23.09 -3.42
N TYR A 240 -2.08 24.02 -2.68
CA TYR A 240 -1.70 24.36 -1.31
C TYR A 240 -2.91 24.24 -0.39
N GLY A 241 -2.65 23.91 0.87
CA GLY A 241 -3.64 24.02 1.94
C GLY A 241 -3.74 25.45 2.47
N GLU A 242 -4.53 25.64 3.52
CA GLU A 242 -4.58 26.91 4.23
C GLU A 242 -3.25 27.17 4.95
N THR A 243 -2.63 28.31 4.66
CA THR A 243 -1.26 28.64 5.12
C THR A 243 -1.22 29.40 6.44
N ASP A 244 -2.36 29.91 6.91
CA ASP A 244 -2.48 30.83 8.06
C ASP A 244 -2.93 30.14 9.36
N VAL A 245 -2.61 28.86 9.49
CA VAL A 245 -3.10 28.02 10.58
C VAL A 245 -2.05 27.94 11.69
N GLN A 246 -2.42 28.31 12.93
CA GLN A 246 -1.55 28.18 14.11
C GLN A 246 -1.36 26.69 14.46
N MET A 247 -0.30 26.11 13.93
CA MET A 247 0.10 24.69 14.02
C MET A 247 -0.11 24.04 15.40
N THR A 248 0.35 24.70 16.47
CA THR A 248 0.27 24.16 17.83
C THR A 248 -1.15 24.16 18.38
N GLN A 249 -1.98 25.13 17.97
CA GLN A 249 -3.38 25.23 18.41
C GLN A 249 -4.22 24.14 17.78
N ASN A 250 -4.10 23.93 16.46
CA ASN A 250 -4.83 22.87 15.77
C ASN A 250 -4.45 21.47 16.28
N LEU A 251 -3.17 21.23 16.56
CA LEU A 251 -2.73 19.96 17.13
C LEU A 251 -3.32 19.74 18.52
N LEU A 252 -3.34 20.79 19.36
CA LEU A 252 -3.90 20.72 20.70
C LEU A 252 -5.42 20.52 20.67
N GLU A 253 -6.12 21.18 19.75
CA GLU A 253 -7.56 21.01 19.54
C GLU A 253 -7.91 19.61 19.03
N ALA A 254 -7.13 19.08 18.08
CA ALA A 254 -7.30 17.70 17.62
C ALA A 254 -7.11 16.69 18.75
N LEU A 255 -6.03 16.83 19.54
CA LEU A 255 -5.80 15.98 20.71
C LEU A 255 -6.91 16.11 21.75
N ARG A 256 -7.34 17.34 22.04
CA ARG A 256 -8.45 17.59 22.97
C ARG A 256 -9.75 16.99 22.48
N SER A 257 -9.98 16.95 21.18
CA SER A 257 -11.18 16.34 20.58
C SER A 257 -11.13 14.82 20.70
N VAL A 258 -9.97 14.21 20.42
CA VAL A 258 -9.77 12.76 20.54
C VAL A 258 -9.93 12.29 21.99
N PHE A 259 -9.34 13.02 22.96
CA PHE A 259 -9.44 12.66 24.38
C PHE A 259 -10.70 13.18 25.07
N GLY A 260 -11.38 14.16 24.48
CA GLY A 260 -12.60 14.78 25.03
C GLY A 260 -13.87 14.02 24.69
N ASP A 261 -13.91 13.32 23.55
CA ASP A 261 -15.03 12.48 23.15
C ASP A 261 -14.70 11.00 23.36
N TRP A 262 -15.38 10.37 24.32
CA TRP A 262 -15.21 8.95 24.62
C TRP A 262 -15.45 8.03 23.41
N LYS A 263 -16.37 8.40 22.50
CA LYS A 263 -16.65 7.61 21.30
C LYS A 263 -15.47 7.64 20.34
N VAL A 264 -14.85 8.82 20.16
CA VAL A 264 -13.67 8.99 19.31
C VAL A 264 -12.48 8.24 19.90
N LEU A 265 -12.27 8.34 21.21
CA LEU A 265 -11.22 7.60 21.91
C LEU A 265 -11.41 6.08 21.77
N LEU A 266 -12.63 5.58 21.97
CA LEU A 266 -12.93 4.15 21.86
C LEU A 266 -12.70 3.64 20.44
N LEU A 267 -13.10 4.40 19.42
CA LEU A 267 -12.82 4.09 18.01
C LEU A 267 -11.31 4.02 17.75
N GLY A 268 -10.54 4.99 18.27
CA GLY A 268 -9.08 5.00 18.14
C GLY A 268 -8.42 3.79 18.81
N ILE A 269 -8.88 3.39 20.00
CA ILE A 269 -8.37 2.21 20.71
C ILE A 269 -8.72 0.93 19.94
N ALA A 270 -9.98 0.78 19.51
CA ALA A 270 -10.41 -0.38 18.75
C ALA A 270 -9.60 -0.55 17.45
N GLN A 271 -9.41 0.55 16.70
CA GLN A 271 -8.60 0.56 15.49
C GLN A 271 -7.14 0.20 15.78
N SER A 272 -6.56 0.76 16.85
CA SER A 272 -5.17 0.47 17.24
C SER A 272 -4.95 -1.00 17.61
N VAL A 273 -5.92 -1.62 18.30
CA VAL A 273 -5.85 -3.05 18.65
C VAL A 273 -6.00 -3.92 17.40
N PHE A 274 -6.92 -3.57 16.50
CA PHE A 274 -7.13 -4.28 15.24
C PHE A 274 -5.89 -4.20 14.33
N GLU A 275 -5.37 -3.01 14.08
CA GLU A 275 -4.16 -2.81 13.29
C GLU A 275 -2.93 -3.45 13.94
N GLY A 276 -2.81 -3.37 15.28
CA GLY A 276 -1.75 -4.03 16.02
C GLY A 276 -1.74 -5.54 15.84
N ALA A 277 -2.91 -6.19 15.84
CA ALA A 277 -3.05 -7.61 15.54
C ALA A 277 -2.68 -7.92 14.08
N MET A 278 -3.15 -7.09 13.13
CA MET A 278 -2.84 -7.23 11.71
C MET A 278 -1.33 -7.10 11.42
N TYR A 279 -0.66 -6.08 11.96
CA TYR A 279 0.78 -5.90 11.78
C TYR A 279 1.61 -6.98 12.47
N THR A 280 1.14 -7.51 13.60
CA THR A 280 1.75 -8.69 14.25
C THR A 280 1.66 -9.91 13.32
N PHE A 281 0.52 -10.14 12.67
CA PHE A 281 0.38 -11.17 11.66
C PHE A 281 1.33 -10.94 10.48
N VAL A 282 1.40 -9.72 9.93
CA VAL A 282 2.29 -9.35 8.81
C VAL A 282 3.77 -9.59 9.15
N PHE A 283 4.17 -9.39 10.40
CA PHE A 283 5.52 -9.69 10.85
C PHE A 283 5.77 -11.20 11.04
N MET A 284 4.78 -11.93 11.55
CA MET A 284 4.94 -13.32 12.00
C MET A 284 4.68 -14.37 10.92
N TRP A 285 3.91 -14.08 9.87
CA TRP A 285 3.53 -15.12 8.90
C TRP A 285 4.76 -15.74 8.22
N THR A 286 5.71 -14.92 7.76
CA THR A 286 6.94 -15.39 7.12
C THR A 286 7.75 -16.33 8.03
N PRO A 287 8.20 -15.91 9.23
CA PRO A 287 8.96 -16.80 10.10
C PRO A 287 8.18 -18.03 10.58
N THR A 288 6.85 -17.94 10.67
CA THR A 288 6.02 -19.09 11.09
C THR A 288 5.95 -20.14 10.00
N MET A 289 5.79 -19.71 8.74
CA MET A 289 5.76 -20.64 7.61
C MET A 289 7.14 -21.24 7.35
N THR A 290 8.23 -20.46 7.43
CA THR A 290 9.59 -20.94 7.14
C THR A 290 10.07 -22.01 8.14
N GLN A 291 9.51 -22.05 9.36
CA GLN A 291 9.80 -23.12 10.33
C GLN A 291 9.39 -24.52 9.85
N GLY A 292 8.49 -24.62 8.88
CA GLY A 292 8.07 -25.89 8.28
C GLY A 292 9.12 -26.54 7.36
N GLY A 293 10.29 -25.93 7.17
CA GLY A 293 11.42 -26.51 6.41
C GLY A 293 11.29 -26.48 4.88
N ASN A 294 10.17 -25.96 4.35
CA ASN A 294 9.94 -25.85 2.92
C ASN A 294 10.27 -24.44 2.40
N SER A 295 10.80 -24.35 1.16
CA SER A 295 10.92 -23.08 0.44
C SER A 295 9.51 -22.53 0.13
N ILE A 296 9.20 -21.33 0.63
CA ILE A 296 7.87 -20.72 0.48
C ILE A 296 7.89 -19.69 -0.63
N PRO A 297 6.93 -19.71 -1.57
CA PRO A 297 6.75 -18.66 -2.55
C PRO A 297 6.10 -17.44 -1.86
N HIS A 298 6.93 -16.54 -1.34
CA HIS A 298 6.50 -15.42 -0.49
C HIS A 298 5.52 -14.48 -1.22
N GLY A 299 5.77 -14.18 -2.49
CA GLY A 299 4.91 -13.37 -3.34
C GLY A 299 3.57 -14.03 -3.61
N ILE A 300 3.50 -15.32 -3.96
CA ILE A 300 2.20 -16.03 -4.16
C ILE A 300 1.36 -16.02 -2.87
N VAL A 301 1.98 -16.29 -1.72
CA VAL A 301 1.29 -16.27 -0.42
C VAL A 301 0.79 -14.86 -0.10
N PHE A 302 1.64 -13.84 -0.26
CA PHE A 302 1.27 -12.45 -0.07
C PHE A 302 0.14 -12.00 -1.00
N SER A 303 0.24 -12.31 -2.29
CA SER A 303 -0.79 -12.01 -3.29
C SER A 303 -2.11 -12.72 -2.93
N SER A 304 -2.05 -13.94 -2.38
CA SER A 304 -3.25 -14.64 -1.90
C SER A 304 -3.93 -13.91 -0.72
N PHE A 305 -3.16 -13.35 0.22
CA PHE A 305 -3.70 -12.49 1.28
C PHE A 305 -4.37 -11.24 0.70
N MET A 306 -3.73 -10.59 -0.28
CA MET A 306 -4.28 -9.39 -0.93
C MET A 306 -5.57 -9.71 -1.72
N VAL A 307 -5.64 -10.87 -2.37
CA VAL A 307 -6.87 -11.34 -3.02
C VAL A 307 -7.97 -11.59 -1.99
N ALA A 308 -7.66 -12.21 -0.85
CA ALA A 308 -8.63 -12.44 0.21
C ALA A 308 -9.17 -11.11 0.79
N CYS A 309 -8.31 -10.11 1.02
CA CYS A 309 -8.74 -8.77 1.39
C CYS A 309 -9.65 -8.14 0.32
N GLY A 310 -9.32 -8.29 -0.95
CA GLY A 310 -10.14 -7.83 -2.07
C GLY A 310 -11.52 -8.50 -2.11
N ILE A 311 -11.59 -9.82 -1.89
CA ILE A 311 -12.85 -10.57 -1.80
C ILE A 311 -13.70 -10.03 -0.64
N GLY A 312 -13.11 -9.79 0.53
CA GLY A 312 -13.79 -9.19 1.68
C GLY A 312 -14.41 -7.83 1.33
N GLY A 313 -13.66 -6.96 0.64
CA GLY A 313 -14.17 -5.67 0.15
C GLY A 313 -15.33 -5.80 -0.83
N CYS A 314 -15.27 -6.78 -1.75
CA CYS A 314 -16.37 -7.07 -2.68
C CYS A 314 -17.61 -7.59 -1.93
N LEU A 315 -17.45 -8.55 -1.02
CA LEU A 315 -18.54 -9.12 -0.23
C LEU A 315 -19.21 -8.05 0.62
N PHE A 316 -18.44 -7.19 1.28
CA PHE A 316 -18.97 -6.06 2.05
C PHE A 316 -19.82 -5.12 1.18
N ALA A 317 -19.33 -4.76 -0.01
CA ALA A 317 -20.10 -3.95 -0.96
C ALA A 317 -21.38 -4.64 -1.48
N PHE A 318 -21.39 -5.97 -1.56
CA PHE A 318 -22.61 -6.73 -1.85
C PHE A 318 -23.58 -6.72 -0.67
N LEU A 319 -23.10 -6.95 0.55
CA LEU A 319 -23.91 -6.99 1.77
C LEU A 319 -24.62 -5.65 2.04
N LEU A 320 -23.93 -4.53 1.77
CA LEU A 320 -24.51 -3.18 1.91
C LEU A 320 -25.74 -2.92 1.03
N ARG A 321 -26.02 -3.77 0.03
CA ARG A 321 -27.27 -3.69 -0.74
C ARG A 321 -28.48 -4.22 0.01
N TRP A 322 -28.24 -5.09 0.98
CA TRP A 322 -29.29 -5.85 1.67
C TRP A 322 -29.48 -5.41 3.12
N ALA A 323 -28.45 -4.79 3.72
CA ALA A 323 -28.48 -4.34 5.10
C ALA A 323 -27.69 -3.04 5.26
N SER A 324 -28.06 -2.23 6.27
CA SER A 324 -27.33 -1.01 6.61
C SER A 324 -25.98 -1.33 7.26
N GLU A 325 -25.04 -0.38 7.22
CA GLU A 325 -23.72 -0.48 7.85
C GLU A 325 -23.82 -0.88 9.33
N GLU A 326 -24.79 -0.32 10.06
CA GLU A 326 -25.05 -0.62 11.48
C GLU A 326 -25.42 -2.09 11.75
N THR A 327 -26.01 -2.76 10.76
CA THR A 327 -26.40 -4.17 10.88
C THR A 327 -25.26 -5.11 10.49
N ILE A 328 -24.38 -4.67 9.58
CA ILE A 328 -23.29 -5.47 9.04
C ILE A 328 -22.04 -5.40 9.93
N MET A 329 -21.69 -4.21 10.43
CA MET A 329 -20.48 -4.00 11.23
C MET A 329 -20.35 -4.91 12.47
N PRO A 330 -21.43 -5.26 13.21
CA PRO A 330 -21.32 -6.18 14.35
C PRO A 330 -21.08 -7.65 13.98
N LEU A 331 -21.26 -8.03 12.71
CA LEU A 331 -21.12 -9.41 12.22
C LEU A 331 -19.71 -9.72 11.66
N VAL A 332 -18.87 -8.70 11.50
CA VAL A 332 -17.50 -8.76 10.95
C VAL A 332 -16.49 -8.66 12.09
#